data_AF-C6VT74-F1
#
_entry.id   AF-C6VT74-F1
#
_cell.length_a   1.000
_cell.length_b   1.000
_cell.length_c   1.000
_cell.angle_alpha   90.00
_cell.angle_beta   90.00
_cell.angle_gamma   90.00
#
_symmetry.space_group_name_H-M   'P 1'
#
loop_
_entity.id
_entity.type
_entity.pdbx_description
1 polymer ?
#
loop_
_entity_poly.entity_id
_entity_poly.type
_entity_poly.pdbx_seq_one_letter_code
_entity_poly.pdbx_strand_id
1 'polypeptide(L)'
;MKLAREIIGLVEKEHFEVEYYYLLIETIESNKGLNPDICIETCKSLLEGISKFILKKIDTTYNGQAIDNLDFHQIVKKSSLKLGEYSLSFEVDFVRKLEDLMKVVGNIRNKRGDISHGRLSPKEIKSDLLFSDLVMSITDSVLHYKLKCFCDVNLAKEIRYEDYMNFNEWLDTVNPIGSISYSKALFDQEIKTYKQQLFDYLDLNGLSEE
;
A
#
# COMPACT_ATOMS: atom_id res chain seq x y z
N MET A 1 11.30 -3.23 -13.50
CA MET A 1 10.14 -2.95 -12.63
C MET A 1 9.33 -1.81 -13.26
N LYS A 2 8.92 -1.99 -14.52
CA LYS A 2 8.30 -0.91 -15.30
C LYS A 2 6.84 -0.74 -14.89
N LEU A 3 6.11 -1.84 -14.76
CA LEU A 3 4.68 -1.83 -14.46
C LEU A 3 4.44 -1.32 -13.03
N ALA A 4 5.26 -1.77 -12.08
CA ALA A 4 5.22 -1.30 -10.70
C ALA A 4 5.48 0.21 -10.62
N ARG A 5 6.48 0.73 -11.35
CA ARG A 5 6.78 2.17 -11.37
C ARG A 5 5.62 2.98 -11.94
N GLU A 6 5.01 2.52 -13.02
CA GLU A 6 3.85 3.16 -13.64
C GLU A 6 2.65 3.25 -12.70
N ILE A 7 2.27 2.13 -12.08
CA ILE A 7 1.10 2.12 -11.18
C ILE A 7 1.38 2.88 -9.87
N ILE A 8 2.61 2.85 -9.35
CA ILE A 8 2.98 3.63 -8.16
C ILE A 8 2.84 5.13 -8.46
N GLY A 9 3.26 5.59 -9.64
CA GLY A 9 3.07 6.99 -10.04
C GLY A 9 1.61 7.40 -10.22
N LEU A 10 0.70 6.43 -10.47
CA LEU A 10 -0.75 6.70 -10.44
C LEU A 10 -1.26 6.81 -9.00
N VAL A 11 -0.88 5.88 -8.13
CA VAL A 11 -1.27 5.84 -6.71
C VAL A 11 -0.72 7.05 -5.95
N GLU A 12 0.49 7.50 -6.27
CA GLU A 12 1.18 8.63 -5.64
C GLU A 12 0.41 9.95 -5.76
N LYS A 13 -0.39 10.12 -6.81
CA LYS A 13 -1.24 11.32 -7.01
C LYS A 13 -2.22 11.54 -5.85
N GLU A 14 -2.65 10.46 -5.21
CA GLU A 14 -3.60 10.49 -4.09
C GLU A 14 -2.94 10.07 -2.77
N HIS A 15 -1.80 9.39 -2.82
CA HIS A 15 -1.12 8.83 -1.66
C HIS A 15 0.40 9.03 -1.74
N PHE A 16 0.89 10.24 -1.43
CA PHE A 16 2.32 10.61 -1.52
C PHE A 16 3.27 9.68 -0.75
N GLU A 17 2.78 9.01 0.30
CA GLU A 17 3.57 8.07 1.12
C GLU A 17 4.15 6.88 0.35
N VAL A 18 3.67 6.60 -0.87
CA VAL A 18 4.20 5.54 -1.74
C VAL A 18 5.51 5.92 -2.43
N GLU A 19 5.94 7.18 -2.38
CA GLU A 19 7.19 7.67 -3.00
C GLU A 19 8.42 6.86 -2.55
N TYR A 20 8.45 6.46 -1.27
CA TYR A 20 9.53 5.64 -0.70
C TYR A 20 9.78 4.33 -1.48
N TYR A 21 8.76 3.77 -2.15
CA TYR A 21 8.90 2.52 -2.89
C TYR A 21 9.73 2.66 -4.18
N TYR A 22 9.94 3.87 -4.70
CA TYR A 22 10.86 4.08 -5.83
C TYR A 22 12.30 3.69 -5.47
N LEU A 23 12.72 3.91 -4.22
CA LEU A 23 14.05 3.50 -3.74
C LEU A 23 14.22 1.97 -3.79
N LEU A 24 13.17 1.23 -3.41
CA LEU A 24 13.19 -0.24 -3.49
C LEU A 24 13.22 -0.70 -4.95
N ILE A 25 12.48 -0.05 -5.84
CA ILE A 25 12.51 -0.33 -7.28
C ILE A 25 13.91 -0.11 -7.86
N GLU A 26 14.54 1.03 -7.55
CA GLU A 26 15.90 1.33 -8.01
C GLU A 26 16.93 0.32 -7.47
N THR A 27 16.75 -0.11 -6.22
CA THR A 27 17.59 -1.14 -5.61
C THR A 27 17.44 -2.47 -6.33
N ILE A 28 16.22 -2.89 -6.70
CA ILE A 28 15.96 -4.10 -7.50
C ILE A 28 16.67 -3.99 -8.86
N GLU A 29 16.43 -2.89 -9.59
CA GLU A 29 16.91 -2.71 -10.96
C GLU A 29 18.44 -2.62 -11.03
N SER A 30 19.07 -1.98 -10.04
CA SER A 30 20.53 -1.86 -9.95
C SER A 30 21.23 -3.17 -9.57
N ASN A 31 20.51 -4.09 -8.91
CA ASN A 31 21.11 -5.35 -8.42
C ASN A 31 20.78 -6.57 -9.28
N LYS A 32 19.78 -6.53 -10.18
CA LYS A 32 19.35 -7.71 -10.96
C LYS A 32 20.47 -8.43 -11.73
N GLY A 33 21.47 -7.68 -12.22
CA GLY A 33 22.61 -8.20 -12.99
C GLY A 33 23.93 -8.32 -12.20
N LEU A 34 23.95 -7.91 -10.94
CA LEU A 34 25.17 -7.85 -10.11
C LEU A 34 25.03 -8.70 -8.84
N ASN A 35 23.92 -8.53 -8.13
CA ASN A 35 23.62 -9.16 -6.85
C ASN A 35 22.19 -9.73 -6.89
N PRO A 36 21.98 -10.89 -7.54
CA PRO A 36 20.65 -11.49 -7.72
C PRO A 36 19.93 -11.75 -6.38
N ASP A 37 20.66 -12.07 -5.31
CA ASP A 37 20.06 -12.27 -3.99
C ASP A 37 19.55 -10.97 -3.35
N ILE A 38 20.21 -9.83 -3.59
CA ILE A 38 19.74 -8.50 -3.14
C ILE A 38 18.48 -8.11 -3.93
N CYS A 39 18.47 -8.36 -5.25
CA CYS A 39 17.31 -8.17 -6.11
C CYS A 39 16.09 -8.94 -5.58
N ILE A 40 16.26 -10.24 -5.32
CA ILE A 40 15.19 -11.11 -4.80
C ILE A 40 14.70 -10.65 -3.44
N GLU A 41 15.60 -10.28 -2.52
CA GLU A 41 15.18 -9.82 -1.20
C GLU A 41 14.43 -8.50 -1.26
N THR A 42 14.86 -7.59 -2.11
CA THR A 42 14.20 -6.29 -2.27
C THR A 42 12.83 -6.45 -2.94
N CYS A 43 12.65 -7.42 -3.85
CA CYS A 43 11.33 -7.77 -4.41
C CYS A 43 10.35 -8.20 -3.30
N LYS A 44 10.81 -9.01 -2.34
CA LYS A 44 10.02 -9.41 -1.18
C LYS A 44 9.65 -8.20 -0.32
N SER A 45 10.62 -7.36 0.02
CA SER A 45 10.40 -6.15 0.83
C SER A 45 9.42 -5.18 0.17
N LEU A 46 9.49 -5.00 -1.15
CA LEU A 46 8.56 -4.16 -1.89
C LEU A 46 7.12 -4.73 -1.85
N LEU A 47 6.95 -6.03 -2.08
CA LEU A 47 5.63 -6.68 -1.99
C LEU A 47 5.03 -6.62 -0.58
N GLU A 48 5.87 -6.74 0.45
CA GLU A 48 5.45 -6.57 1.85
C GLU A 48 5.03 -5.13 2.12
N GLY A 49 5.86 -4.16 1.73
CA GLY A 49 5.60 -2.74 1.91
C GLY A 49 4.27 -2.32 1.28
N ILE A 50 4.07 -2.64 0.00
CA ILE A 50 2.81 -2.35 -0.70
C ILE A 50 1.62 -3.04 -0.03
N SER A 51 1.79 -4.27 0.46
CA SER A 51 0.73 -4.96 1.18
C SER A 51 0.35 -4.27 2.50
N LYS A 52 1.33 -3.75 3.25
CA LYS A 52 1.08 -2.94 4.44
C LYS A 52 0.39 -1.63 4.09
N PHE A 53 0.81 -0.97 3.01
CA PHE A 53 0.17 0.24 2.50
C PHE A 53 -1.31 0.01 2.15
N ILE A 54 -1.62 -1.03 1.37
CA ILE A 54 -3.00 -1.39 1.02
C ILE A 54 -3.81 -1.59 2.29
N LEU A 55 -3.33 -2.43 3.22
CA LEU A 55 -4.02 -2.68 4.49
C LEU A 55 -4.26 -1.40 5.29
N LYS A 56 -3.27 -0.51 5.39
CA LYS A 56 -3.39 0.77 6.10
C LYS A 56 -4.52 1.63 5.52
N LYS A 57 -4.72 1.59 4.20
CA LYS A 57 -5.74 2.40 3.52
C LYS A 57 -7.13 1.79 3.54
N ILE A 58 -7.26 0.46 3.49
CA ILE A 58 -8.56 -0.21 3.31
C ILE A 58 -9.06 -0.97 4.54
N ASP A 59 -8.19 -1.32 5.50
CA ASP A 59 -8.57 -2.05 6.71
C ASP A 59 -8.84 -1.05 7.86
N THR A 60 -10.10 -0.83 8.20
CA THR A 60 -10.50 0.03 9.34
C THR A 60 -10.01 -0.48 10.70
N THR A 61 -9.59 -1.75 10.77
CA THR A 61 -9.00 -2.36 11.97
C THR A 61 -7.47 -2.34 11.95
N TYR A 62 -6.86 -1.62 11.01
CA TYR A 62 -5.41 -1.53 10.88
C TYR A 62 -4.75 -1.03 12.17
N ASN A 63 -3.76 -1.78 12.65
CA ASN A 63 -2.90 -1.39 13.75
C ASN A 63 -1.46 -1.68 13.34
N GLY A 64 -0.65 -0.63 13.19
CA GLY A 64 0.74 -0.74 12.71
C GLY A 64 1.58 -1.69 13.57
N GLN A 65 1.47 -1.61 14.90
CA GLN A 65 2.22 -2.48 15.80
C GLN A 65 1.80 -3.95 15.66
N ALA A 66 0.51 -4.21 15.50
CA ALA A 66 0.02 -5.58 15.28
C ALA A 66 0.50 -6.13 13.93
N ILE A 67 0.48 -5.30 12.88
CA ILE A 67 0.92 -5.66 11.53
C ILE A 67 2.43 -5.88 11.47
N ASP A 68 3.24 -5.10 12.18
CA ASP A 68 4.70 -5.25 12.18
C ASP A 68 5.18 -6.52 12.90
N ASN A 69 4.35 -7.12 13.75
CA ASN A 69 4.61 -8.41 14.38
C ASN A 69 4.23 -9.61 13.50
N LEU A 70 3.53 -9.37 12.38
CA LEU A 70 3.18 -10.44 11.45
C LEU A 70 4.35 -10.77 10.53
N ASP A 71 4.45 -12.03 10.13
CA ASP A 71 5.38 -12.41 9.09
C ASP A 71 4.92 -11.94 7.70
N PHE A 72 5.85 -11.94 6.75
CA PHE A 72 5.60 -11.59 5.35
C PHE A 72 4.35 -12.29 4.77
N HIS A 73 4.17 -13.59 5.01
CA HIS A 73 3.05 -14.35 4.44
C HIS A 73 1.73 -13.90 5.03
N GLN A 74 1.70 -13.67 6.34
CA GLN A 74 0.52 -13.16 7.04
C GLN A 74 0.13 -11.77 6.54
N ILE A 75 1.09 -10.87 6.34
CA ILE A 75 0.85 -9.51 5.84
C ILE A 75 0.27 -9.54 4.42
N VAL A 76 0.92 -10.26 3.51
CA VAL A 76 0.51 -10.27 2.10
C VAL A 76 -0.81 -11.01 1.92
N LYS A 77 -1.04 -12.10 2.66
CA LYS A 77 -2.34 -12.81 2.69
C LYS A 77 -3.46 -11.90 3.20
N LYS A 78 -3.22 -11.20 4.32
CA LYS A 78 -4.23 -10.31 4.90
C LYS A 78 -4.58 -9.19 3.92
N SER A 79 -3.60 -8.60 3.25
CA SER A 79 -3.83 -7.53 2.26
C SER A 79 -4.65 -8.01 1.07
N SER A 80 -4.34 -9.20 0.53
CA SER A 80 -5.09 -9.76 -0.60
C SER A 80 -6.53 -10.14 -0.24
N LEU A 81 -6.74 -10.74 0.94
CA LEU A 81 -8.09 -11.02 1.42
C LEU A 81 -8.90 -9.72 1.56
N LYS A 82 -8.29 -8.70 2.19
CA LYS A 82 -8.97 -7.44 2.41
C LYS A 82 -9.29 -6.74 1.09
N LEU A 83 -8.35 -6.71 0.14
CA LEU A 83 -8.57 -6.14 -1.18
C LEU A 83 -9.69 -6.85 -1.94
N GLY A 84 -9.78 -8.18 -1.81
CA GLY A 84 -10.87 -8.98 -2.39
C GLY A 84 -12.25 -8.70 -1.79
N GLU A 85 -12.35 -8.13 -0.59
CA GLU A 85 -13.63 -7.66 -0.03
C GLU A 85 -14.17 -6.43 -0.78
N TYR A 86 -13.28 -5.64 -1.40
CA TYR A 86 -13.63 -4.37 -2.06
C TYR A 86 -13.59 -4.43 -3.58
N SER A 87 -12.87 -5.39 -4.17
CA SER A 87 -12.69 -5.51 -5.62
C SER A 87 -13.21 -6.85 -6.12
N LEU A 88 -14.39 -6.84 -6.76
CA LEU A 88 -15.01 -8.05 -7.33
C LEU A 88 -14.18 -8.69 -8.44
N SER A 89 -13.33 -7.91 -9.11
CA SER A 89 -12.41 -8.37 -10.16
C SER A 89 -11.07 -8.88 -9.62
N PHE A 90 -10.86 -8.81 -8.30
CA PHE A 90 -9.64 -9.26 -7.67
C PHE A 90 -9.66 -10.76 -7.39
N GLU A 91 -8.85 -11.50 -8.13
CA GLU A 91 -8.73 -12.95 -8.03
C GLU A 91 -7.84 -13.36 -6.84
N VAL A 92 -8.42 -13.30 -5.64
CA VAL A 92 -7.73 -13.56 -4.37
C VAL A 92 -6.93 -14.86 -4.39
N ASP A 93 -7.54 -15.95 -4.85
CA ASP A 93 -6.90 -17.26 -4.82
C ASP A 93 -5.73 -17.37 -5.80
N PHE A 94 -5.81 -16.71 -6.95
CA PHE A 94 -4.70 -16.65 -7.91
C PHE A 94 -3.51 -15.89 -7.29
N VAL A 95 -3.75 -14.71 -6.72
CA VAL A 95 -2.69 -13.90 -6.09
C VAL A 95 -2.06 -14.66 -4.92
N ARG A 96 -2.86 -15.35 -4.10
CA ARG A 96 -2.34 -16.18 -3.01
C ARG A 96 -1.40 -17.29 -3.49
N LYS A 97 -1.61 -17.87 -4.66
CA LYS A 97 -0.65 -18.84 -5.23
C LYS A 97 0.67 -18.21 -5.62
N LEU A 98 0.65 -16.96 -6.09
CA LEU A 98 1.86 -16.20 -6.38
C LEU A 98 2.60 -15.80 -5.08
N GLU A 99 1.88 -15.54 -4.00
CA GLU A 99 2.46 -15.28 -2.67
C GLU A 99 3.15 -16.53 -2.09
N ASP A 100 2.51 -17.70 -2.23
CA ASP A 100 3.11 -18.98 -1.85
C ASP A 100 4.38 -19.26 -2.67
N LEU A 101 4.39 -18.89 -3.97
CA LEU A 101 5.60 -18.93 -4.80
C LEU A 101 6.69 -18.00 -4.27
N MET A 102 6.36 -16.77 -3.87
CA MET A 102 7.33 -15.84 -3.26
C MET A 102 7.91 -16.36 -1.94
N LYS A 103 7.14 -17.12 -1.16
CA LYS A 103 7.65 -17.84 0.01
C LYS A 103 8.67 -18.90 -0.38
N VAL A 104 8.40 -19.67 -1.44
CA VAL A 104 9.36 -20.65 -1.98
C VAL A 104 10.63 -19.95 -2.46
N VAL A 105 10.52 -18.83 -3.17
CA VAL A 105 11.65 -17.99 -3.60
C VAL A 105 12.47 -17.53 -2.39
N GLY A 106 11.82 -17.02 -1.33
CA GLY A 106 12.49 -16.63 -0.10
C GLY A 106 13.23 -17.78 0.58
N ASN A 107 12.67 -19.00 0.55
CA ASN A 107 13.33 -20.20 1.06
C ASN A 107 14.53 -20.63 0.22
N ILE A 108 14.45 -20.50 -1.11
CA ILE A 108 15.58 -20.75 -2.01
C ILE A 108 16.70 -19.74 -1.72
N ARG A 109 16.37 -18.45 -1.61
CA ARG A 109 17.30 -17.39 -1.21
C ARG A 109 17.89 -17.67 0.16
N ASN A 110 17.12 -18.11 1.14
CA ASN A 110 17.65 -18.45 2.47
C ASN A 110 18.63 -19.63 2.46
N LYS A 111 18.65 -20.46 1.41
CA LYS A 111 19.67 -21.48 1.19
C LYS A 111 20.88 -20.97 0.39
N ARG A 112 20.79 -19.77 -0.18
CA ARG A 112 21.76 -19.11 -1.07
C ARG A 112 22.17 -17.73 -0.50
N GLY A 113 23.09 -17.05 -1.16
CA GLY A 113 23.37 -15.62 -0.96
C GLY A 113 24.11 -15.21 0.32
N ASP A 114 24.60 -13.97 0.30
CA ASP A 114 25.50 -13.38 1.30
C ASP A 114 24.80 -12.96 2.61
N ILE A 115 23.48 -12.70 2.55
CA ILE A 115 22.73 -12.10 3.67
C ILE A 115 21.60 -13.03 4.11
N SER A 116 21.77 -13.66 5.26
CA SER A 116 20.71 -14.33 6.00
C SER A 116 20.91 -14.11 7.49
N HIS A 117 19.91 -13.52 8.16
CA HIS A 117 19.94 -13.29 9.59
C HIS A 117 20.18 -14.62 10.34
N GLY A 118 21.25 -14.68 11.13
CA GLY A 118 21.55 -15.79 12.05
C GLY A 118 22.23 -17.03 11.46
N ARG A 119 22.81 -16.98 10.25
CA ARG A 119 23.60 -18.09 9.69
C ARG A 119 24.97 -17.63 9.17
N LEU A 120 25.94 -18.54 9.14
CA LEU A 120 27.29 -18.31 8.59
C LEU A 120 27.20 -17.68 7.19
N SER A 121 27.89 -16.56 7.01
CA SER A 121 28.06 -15.82 5.77
C SER A 121 29.55 -15.84 5.38
N PRO A 122 29.90 -15.90 4.09
CA PRO A 122 29.03 -16.00 2.91
C PRO A 122 28.67 -17.46 2.57
N LYS A 123 27.52 -17.67 1.90
CA LYS A 123 27.16 -19.01 1.38
C LYS A 123 27.78 -19.22 0.00
N GLU A 124 28.24 -20.45 -0.25
CA GLU A 124 28.95 -20.81 -1.49
C GLU A 124 28.09 -20.70 -2.77
N ILE A 125 26.75 -20.70 -2.63
CA ILE A 125 25.82 -20.72 -3.77
C ILE A 125 25.10 -19.37 -3.83
N LYS A 126 25.32 -18.64 -4.92
CA LYS A 126 24.55 -17.45 -5.28
C LYS A 126 23.31 -17.82 -6.10
N SER A 127 22.28 -16.98 -6.05
CA SER A 127 21.15 -17.14 -6.98
C SER A 127 21.60 -16.86 -8.42
N ASP A 128 20.97 -17.55 -9.36
CA ASP A 128 21.20 -17.34 -10.79
C ASP A 128 20.55 -16.03 -11.28
N LEU A 129 21.13 -15.40 -12.30
CA LEU A 129 20.65 -14.13 -12.85
C LEU A 129 19.27 -14.29 -13.53
N LEU A 130 19.05 -15.36 -14.30
CA LEU A 130 17.75 -15.61 -14.93
C LEU A 130 16.68 -15.88 -13.89
N PHE A 131 17.04 -16.57 -12.80
CA PHE A 131 16.12 -16.76 -11.69
C PHE A 131 15.74 -15.43 -11.01
N SER A 132 16.72 -14.54 -10.79
CA SER A 132 16.46 -13.19 -10.27
C SER A 132 15.57 -12.37 -11.19
N ASP A 133 15.80 -12.41 -12.51
CA ASP A 133 14.97 -11.73 -13.49
C ASP A 133 13.53 -12.28 -13.50
N LEU A 134 13.35 -13.60 -13.40
CA LEU A 134 12.04 -14.21 -13.28
C LEU A 134 11.29 -13.72 -12.04
N VAL A 135 11.95 -13.69 -10.88
CA VAL A 135 11.36 -13.20 -9.62
C VAL A 135 10.99 -11.73 -9.72
N MET A 136 11.86 -10.90 -10.32
CA MET A 136 11.57 -9.49 -10.58
C MET A 136 10.33 -9.34 -11.47
N SER A 137 10.24 -10.08 -12.57
CA SER A 137 9.10 -10.01 -13.49
C SER A 137 7.78 -10.43 -12.85
N ILE A 138 7.78 -11.51 -12.06
CA ILE A 138 6.61 -11.94 -11.30
C ILE A 138 6.19 -10.83 -10.32
N THR A 139 7.14 -10.25 -9.60
CA THR A 139 6.88 -9.18 -8.63
C THR A 139 6.31 -7.93 -9.32
N ASP A 140 6.88 -7.52 -10.46
CA ASP A 140 6.41 -6.38 -11.26
C ASP A 140 4.94 -6.56 -11.68
N SER A 141 4.59 -7.74 -12.18
CA SER A 141 3.22 -8.06 -12.61
C SER A 141 2.23 -8.17 -11.45
N VAL A 142 2.61 -8.81 -10.34
CA VAL A 142 1.73 -8.95 -9.16
C VAL A 142 1.43 -7.59 -8.54
N LEU A 143 2.45 -6.74 -8.39
CA LEU A 143 2.27 -5.41 -7.83
C LEU A 143 1.38 -4.54 -8.70
N HIS A 144 1.60 -4.58 -10.02
CA HIS A 144 0.74 -3.89 -10.97
C HIS A 144 -0.71 -4.32 -10.84
N TYR A 145 -0.97 -5.63 -10.83
CA TYR A 145 -2.33 -6.15 -10.68
C TYR A 145 -2.97 -5.74 -9.34
N LYS A 146 -2.28 -5.94 -8.21
CA LYS A 146 -2.79 -5.58 -6.88
C LYS A 146 -3.09 -4.09 -6.76
N LEU A 147 -2.16 -3.24 -7.18
CA LEU A 147 -2.33 -1.79 -7.07
C LEU A 147 -3.40 -1.27 -8.04
N LYS A 148 -3.55 -1.88 -9.22
CA LYS A 148 -4.63 -1.53 -10.13
C LYS A 148 -6.00 -1.82 -9.52
N CYS A 149 -6.17 -3.00 -8.93
CA CYS A 149 -7.39 -3.33 -8.19
C CYS A 149 -7.60 -2.42 -6.98
N PHE A 150 -6.52 -2.00 -6.29
CA PHE A 150 -6.60 -1.03 -5.21
C PHE A 150 -7.08 0.35 -5.68
N CYS A 151 -6.60 0.86 -6.82
CA CYS A 151 -7.10 2.11 -7.40
C CYS A 151 -8.59 2.05 -7.77
N ASP A 152 -9.10 0.86 -8.10
CA ASP A 152 -10.52 0.65 -8.39
C ASP A 152 -11.36 0.51 -7.09
N VAL A 153 -10.72 0.38 -5.92
CA VAL A 153 -11.44 0.44 -4.65
C VAL A 153 -11.91 1.87 -4.45
N ASN A 154 -13.22 2.04 -4.48
CA ASN A 154 -13.88 3.29 -4.12
C ASN A 154 -13.78 3.47 -2.59
N LEU A 155 -12.58 3.78 -2.10
CA LEU A 155 -12.40 4.31 -0.77
C LEU A 155 -13.10 5.66 -0.80
N ALA A 156 -14.13 5.84 0.04
CA ALA A 156 -14.74 7.17 0.22
C ALA A 156 -13.59 8.17 0.32
N LYS A 157 -13.48 9.06 -0.69
CA LYS A 157 -12.32 9.92 -0.92
C LYS A 157 -11.86 10.45 0.43
N GLU A 158 -10.56 10.41 0.67
CA GLU A 158 -10.01 11.01 1.88
C GLU A 158 -10.31 12.51 1.81
N ILE A 159 -11.36 12.93 2.52
CA ILE A 159 -11.87 14.30 2.49
C ILE A 159 -10.73 15.24 2.91
N ARG A 160 -10.34 16.14 2.01
CA ARG A 160 -9.43 17.24 2.31
C ARG A 160 -10.23 18.43 2.79
N TYR A 161 -9.78 19.07 3.84
CA TYR A 161 -10.48 20.20 4.44
C TYR A 161 -10.73 21.32 3.41
N GLU A 162 -9.73 21.57 2.55
CA GLU A 162 -9.72 22.63 1.55
C GLU A 162 -10.70 22.40 0.40
N ASP A 163 -11.15 21.16 0.19
CA ASP A 163 -12.10 20.82 -0.88
C ASP A 163 -13.54 21.27 -0.53
N TYR A 164 -13.81 21.60 0.75
CA TYR A 164 -15.15 21.89 1.27
C TYR A 164 -15.25 23.25 1.97
N MET A 165 -14.59 24.28 1.44
CA MET A 165 -14.56 25.62 2.05
C MET A 165 -15.96 26.21 2.33
N ASN A 166 -16.92 26.04 1.41
CA ASN A 166 -18.29 26.53 1.62
C ASN A 166 -18.97 25.87 2.83
N PHE A 167 -18.76 24.57 3.01
CA PHE A 167 -19.25 23.85 4.18
C PHE A 167 -18.53 24.30 5.45
N ASN A 168 -17.20 24.46 5.40
CA ASN A 168 -16.40 24.90 6.55
C ASN A 168 -16.82 26.29 7.03
N GLU A 169 -17.02 27.23 6.11
CA GLU A 169 -17.49 28.58 6.39
C GLU A 169 -18.90 28.59 6.99
N TRP A 170 -19.81 27.78 6.42
CA TRP A 170 -21.14 27.60 6.99
C TRP A 170 -21.07 27.05 8.41
N LEU A 171 -20.23 26.05 8.63
CA LEU A 171 -20.12 25.36 9.90
C LEU A 171 -19.51 26.26 11.00
N ASP A 172 -18.52 27.08 10.65
CA ASP A 172 -17.96 28.10 11.53
C ASP A 172 -18.95 29.23 11.84
N THR A 173 -19.81 29.58 10.87
CA THR A 173 -20.84 30.61 11.04
C THR A 173 -21.91 30.17 12.03
N VAL A 174 -22.35 28.91 11.96
CA VAL A 174 -23.40 28.38 12.85
C VAL A 174 -22.84 27.91 14.21
N ASN A 175 -21.53 27.68 14.32
CA ASN A 175 -20.84 27.29 15.57
C ASN A 175 -19.67 28.22 15.91
N PRO A 176 -19.90 29.51 16.23
CA PRO A 176 -18.82 30.44 16.54
C PRO A 176 -18.14 30.09 17.86
N ILE A 177 -16.83 29.79 17.83
CA ILE A 177 -16.01 29.55 19.04
C ILE A 177 -14.84 30.54 19.11
N GLY A 178 -15.12 31.75 19.58
CA GLY A 178 -14.10 32.77 19.83
C GLY A 178 -13.20 33.00 18.61
N SER A 179 -11.89 32.79 18.77
CA SER A 179 -10.89 32.92 17.71
C SER A 179 -10.50 31.61 17.02
N ILE A 180 -11.21 30.50 17.30
CA ILE A 180 -10.90 29.17 16.78
C ILE A 180 -11.87 28.84 15.64
N SER A 181 -11.36 28.26 14.55
CA SER A 181 -12.22 27.64 13.53
C SER A 181 -12.75 26.31 14.06
N TYR A 182 -14.06 26.27 14.29
CA TYR A 182 -14.76 25.09 14.76
C TYR A 182 -14.67 23.96 13.73
N SER A 183 -14.89 24.27 12.46
CA SER A 183 -14.79 23.34 11.35
C SER A 183 -13.40 22.73 11.23
N LYS A 184 -12.34 23.54 11.37
CA LYS A 184 -10.96 23.04 11.36
C LYS A 184 -10.64 22.17 12.58
N ALA A 185 -11.07 22.58 13.77
CA ALA A 185 -10.91 21.77 14.98
C ALA A 185 -11.64 20.43 14.88
N LEU A 186 -12.86 20.43 14.32
CA LEU A 186 -13.66 19.23 14.09
C LEU A 186 -13.00 18.32 13.05
N PHE A 187 -12.44 18.87 11.97
CA PHE A 187 -11.69 18.11 10.97
C PHE A 187 -10.44 17.45 11.56
N ASP A 188 -9.63 18.22 12.30
CA ASP A 188 -8.33 17.77 12.80
C ASP A 188 -8.46 16.77 13.97
N GLN A 189 -9.50 16.90 14.80
CA GLN A 189 -9.64 16.13 16.05
C GLN A 189 -10.78 15.10 16.01
N GLU A 190 -11.85 15.35 15.24
CA GLU A 190 -13.11 14.59 15.28
C GLU A 190 -13.62 14.31 13.85
N ILE A 191 -12.74 13.81 12.97
CA ILE A 191 -13.00 13.64 11.53
C ILE A 191 -14.30 12.86 11.22
N LYS A 192 -14.70 11.91 12.07
CA LYS A 192 -15.96 11.17 11.90
C LYS A 192 -17.18 12.08 12.00
N THR A 193 -17.17 12.99 12.99
CA THR A 193 -18.24 13.96 13.21
C THR A 193 -18.25 15.00 12.10
N TYR A 194 -17.07 15.45 11.65
CA TYR A 194 -16.94 16.32 10.49
C TYR A 194 -17.57 15.70 9.23
N LYS A 195 -17.26 14.43 8.93
CA LYS A 195 -17.81 13.71 7.78
C LYS A 195 -19.33 13.58 7.84
N GLN A 196 -19.89 13.28 9.01
CA GLN A 196 -21.35 13.18 9.16
C GLN A 196 -22.03 14.53 8.87
N GLN A 197 -21.49 15.62 9.43
CA GLN A 197 -22.08 16.95 9.21
C GLN A 197 -21.91 17.43 7.76
N LEU A 198 -20.79 17.07 7.11
CA LEU A 198 -20.59 17.34 5.69
C LEU A 198 -21.63 16.59 4.85
N PHE A 199 -21.85 15.30 5.15
CA PHE A 199 -22.86 14.49 4.47
C PHE A 199 -24.26 15.10 4.60
N ASP A 200 -24.65 15.48 5.83
CA ASP A 200 -25.93 16.12 6.10
C ASP A 200 -26.06 17.46 5.34
N TYR A 201 -24.98 18.24 5.28
CA TYR A 201 -24.94 19.49 4.52
C TYR A 201 -25.08 19.28 3.01
N LEU A 202 -24.39 18.29 2.43
CA LEU A 202 -24.47 17.99 1.01
C LEU A 202 -25.87 17.48 0.62
N ASP A 203 -26.47 16.61 1.44
CA ASP A 203 -27.83 16.09 1.24
C ASP A 203 -28.88 17.21 1.28
N LEU A 204 -28.81 18.11 2.27
CA LEU A 204 -29.71 19.26 2.40
C LEU A 204 -29.62 20.23 1.20
N ASN A 205 -28.46 20.32 0.55
CA ASN A 205 -28.23 21.21 -0.58
C ASN A 205 -28.36 20.49 -1.94
N GLY A 206 -28.69 19.20 -1.97
CA GLY A 206 -28.80 18.42 -3.21
C GLY A 206 -27.47 18.27 -3.98
N LEU A 207 -26.35 18.32 -3.26
CA LEU A 207 -24.99 18.20 -3.81
C LEU A 207 -24.50 16.76 -3.64
N SER A 208 -23.79 16.21 -4.62
CA SER A 208 -23.11 14.90 -4.50
C SER A 208 -21.62 15.09 -4.21
N GLU A 209 -21.02 14.19 -3.44
CA GLU A 209 -19.56 14.06 -3.36
C GLU A 209 -19.03 13.69 -4.76
N GLU A 210 -18.37 14.63 -5.46
CA GLU A 210 -17.64 14.36 -6.72
C GLU A 210 -16.30 13.66 -6.47
#